data_AF-A0A9N7KN70-F1
#
_entry.id   AF-A0A9N7KN70-F1
#
_cell.length_a   1.000
_cell.length_b   1.000
_cell.length_c   1.000
_cell.angle_alpha   90.00
_cell.angle_beta   90.00
_cell.angle_gamma   90.00
#
_symmetry.space_group_name_H-M   'P 1'
#
loop_
_entity.id
_entity.type
_entity.pdbx_description
1 polymer ?
#
loop_
_entity_poly.entity_id
_entity_poly.type
_entity_poly.pdbx_seq_one_letter_code
_entity_poly.pdbx_strand_id
1 'polypeptide(L)'
;MLKEDIEVRDFLKKKLKNASVGRVVIERPARNARITIYSSRPGVVIGKKGEDIELLKAELQRRMGVPVHVNIEEIRKPETDAQLIADSITQQLERRIMFRRAMKRAMQNAMRLGAQGIKIMSAGRLNGIEIARTEWYREGRVPLHTLRADIDYGFSEAETTYGIIGVKVWVYKGDHLGRNDAPVVEEPQDDRRRRPGRPEGRRREGEGRPGGNRRGGAGAGRRAAPGADGKSGE
;
A
#
# COMPACT_ATOMS: atom_id res chain seq x y z
N MET A 1 20.52 -29.81 1.55
CA MET A 1 20.56 -28.34 1.71
C MET A 1 19.55 -27.61 0.81
N LEU A 2 19.71 -27.53 -0.52
CA LEU A 2 18.71 -26.82 -1.36
C LEU A 2 17.31 -27.44 -1.31
N LYS A 3 17.23 -28.79 -1.33
CA LYS A 3 15.96 -29.52 -1.26
C LYS A 3 15.16 -29.18 0.00
N GLU A 4 15.83 -29.15 1.15
CA GLU A 4 15.20 -28.78 2.44
C GLU A 4 14.65 -27.35 2.40
N ASP A 5 15.38 -26.41 1.79
CA ASP A 5 14.94 -25.00 1.73
C ASP A 5 13.70 -24.85 0.84
N ILE A 6 13.62 -25.59 -0.26
CA ILE A 6 12.42 -25.63 -1.13
C ILE A 6 11.24 -26.22 -0.36
N GLU A 7 11.44 -27.37 0.30
CA GLU A 7 10.39 -28.01 1.10
C GLU A 7 9.88 -27.10 2.23
N VAL A 8 10.79 -26.38 2.91
CA VAL A 8 10.44 -25.41 3.95
C VAL A 8 9.68 -24.22 3.37
N ARG A 9 10.10 -23.68 2.22
CA ARG A 9 9.39 -22.56 1.56
C ARG A 9 7.98 -22.97 1.15
N ASP A 10 7.81 -24.15 0.55
CA ASP A 10 6.50 -24.66 0.14
C ASP A 10 5.61 -24.96 1.33
N PHE A 11 6.20 -25.51 2.40
CA PHE A 11 5.51 -25.76 3.65
C PHE A 11 5.00 -24.47 4.29
N LEU A 12 5.86 -23.45 4.41
CA LEU A 12 5.51 -22.15 4.96
C LEU A 12 4.43 -21.45 4.13
N LYS A 13 4.55 -21.47 2.79
CA LYS A 13 3.52 -20.90 1.90
C LYS A 13 2.15 -21.57 2.09
N LYS A 14 2.10 -22.89 2.25
CA LYS A 14 0.84 -23.64 2.45
C LYS A 14 0.24 -23.38 3.83
N LYS A 15 1.05 -23.47 4.89
CA LYS A 15 0.56 -23.32 6.28
C LYS A 15 0.16 -21.88 6.59
N LEU A 16 0.89 -20.90 6.05
CA LEU A 16 0.70 -19.47 6.34
C LEU A 16 -0.13 -18.73 5.27
N LYS A 17 -0.97 -19.43 4.48
CA LYS A 17 -1.87 -18.78 3.49
C LYS A 17 -2.69 -17.64 4.12
N ASN A 18 -3.22 -17.87 5.33
CA ASN A 18 -4.04 -16.89 6.05
C ASN A 18 -3.23 -15.69 6.59
N ALA A 19 -1.94 -15.86 6.83
CA ALA A 19 -1.08 -14.81 7.36
C ALA A 19 -0.61 -13.82 6.28
N SER A 20 -0.79 -14.14 4.98
CA SER A 20 -0.38 -13.29 3.86
C SER A 20 1.11 -12.93 3.95
N VAL A 21 1.95 -13.94 3.66
CA VAL A 21 3.41 -13.89 3.71
C VAL A 21 3.94 -13.35 2.37
N GLY A 22 4.70 -12.26 2.39
CA GLY A 22 5.27 -11.67 1.18
C GLY A 22 6.56 -12.36 0.76
N ARG A 23 7.53 -12.47 1.68
CA ARG A 23 8.84 -13.08 1.41
C ARG A 23 9.34 -13.89 2.60
N VAL A 24 10.10 -14.94 2.32
CA VAL A 24 10.77 -15.78 3.32
C VAL A 24 12.26 -15.76 3.03
N VAL A 25 13.03 -15.27 3.99
CA VAL A 25 14.50 -15.24 3.94
C VAL A 25 15.00 -16.35 4.85
N ILE A 26 15.82 -17.24 4.28
CA ILE A 26 16.43 -18.36 5.02
C ILE A 26 17.93 -18.09 5.02
N GLU A 27 18.47 -17.82 6.20
CA GLU A 27 19.89 -17.69 6.45
C GLU A 27 20.36 -18.92 7.22
N ARG A 28 21.49 -19.52 6.84
CA ARG A 28 22.03 -20.69 7.54
C ARG A 28 23.44 -20.41 8.08
N PRO A 29 23.57 -19.62 9.17
CA PRO A 29 24.86 -19.42 9.82
C PRO A 29 25.27 -20.71 10.55
N ALA A 30 26.42 -21.28 10.18
CA ALA A 30 27.11 -22.42 10.79
C ALA A 30 26.23 -23.36 11.65
N ARG A 31 25.69 -24.42 11.02
CA ARG A 31 24.84 -25.47 11.64
C ARG A 31 23.50 -25.01 12.25
N ASN A 32 23.18 -23.72 12.23
CA ASN A 32 21.88 -23.19 12.62
C ASN A 32 21.12 -22.64 11.40
N ALA A 33 19.79 -22.63 11.46
CA ALA A 33 18.95 -21.96 10.48
C ALA A 33 18.21 -20.79 11.14
N ARG A 34 18.27 -19.62 10.49
CA ARG A 34 17.50 -18.43 10.83
C ARG A 34 16.53 -18.16 9.70
N ILE A 35 15.24 -18.22 10.00
CA ILE A 35 14.16 -18.00 9.03
C ILE A 35 13.49 -16.68 9.39
N THR A 36 13.63 -15.69 8.53
CA THR A 36 12.92 -14.41 8.66
C THR A 36 11.72 -14.41 7.73
N ILE A 37 10.52 -14.38 8.32
CA ILE A 37 9.25 -14.37 7.62
C ILE A 37 8.74 -12.93 7.58
N TYR A 38 8.57 -12.39 6.39
CA TYR A 38 7.97 -11.08 6.19
C TYR A 38 6.47 -11.26 5.97
N SER A 39 5.68 -10.76 6.90
CA SER A 39 4.22 -10.91 6.88
C SER A 39 3.53 -9.55 6.97
N SER A 40 2.36 -9.44 6.33
CA SER A 40 1.47 -8.29 6.51
C SER A 40 0.63 -8.39 7.78
N ARG A 41 0.48 -9.59 8.35
CA ARG A 41 -0.29 -9.85 9.57
C ARG A 41 0.53 -10.71 10.52
N PRO A 42 1.48 -10.13 11.29
CA PRO A 42 2.32 -10.90 12.21
C PRO A 42 1.49 -11.58 13.31
N GLY A 43 0.40 -10.96 13.77
CA GLY A 43 -0.46 -11.52 14.82
C GLY A 43 -1.07 -12.88 14.47
N VAL A 44 -1.35 -13.15 13.19
CA VAL A 44 -1.87 -14.45 12.73
C VAL A 44 -0.78 -15.54 12.76
N VAL A 45 0.50 -15.15 12.60
CA VAL A 45 1.63 -16.10 12.64
C VAL A 45 2.01 -16.45 14.09
N ILE A 46 1.86 -15.50 15.01
CA ILE A 46 2.18 -15.69 16.43
C ILE A 46 1.07 -16.47 17.15
N GLY A 47 -0.20 -16.23 16.77
CA GLY A 47 -1.37 -16.82 17.44
C GLY A 47 -1.72 -16.10 18.76
N LYS A 48 -2.73 -16.61 19.48
CA LYS A 48 -3.30 -15.93 20.67
C LYS A 48 -2.37 -15.87 21.89
N LYS A 49 -1.44 -16.82 22.02
CA LYS A 49 -0.49 -16.94 23.15
C LYS A 49 0.92 -17.36 22.72
N GLY A 50 1.26 -17.25 21.44
CA GLY A 50 2.53 -17.80 20.94
C GLY A 50 2.51 -19.31 20.68
N GLU A 51 1.36 -19.97 20.78
CA GLU A 51 1.24 -21.42 20.54
C GLU A 51 1.60 -21.78 19.09
N ASP A 52 1.11 -21.01 18.12
CA ASP A 52 1.33 -21.29 16.71
C ASP A 52 2.81 -21.16 16.30
N ILE A 53 3.56 -20.24 16.91
CA ILE A 53 4.99 -20.07 16.64
C ILE A 53 5.84 -21.19 17.24
N GLU A 54 5.47 -21.70 18.42
CA GLU A 54 6.14 -22.86 19.03
C GLU A 54 5.91 -24.13 18.22
N LEU A 55 4.66 -24.37 17.80
CA LEU A 55 4.31 -25.47 16.90
C LEU A 55 5.06 -25.37 15.57
N LEU A 56 5.13 -24.17 14.98
CA LEU A 56 5.85 -23.94 13.74
C LEU A 56 7.36 -24.20 13.89
N LYS A 57 7.97 -23.72 14.98
CA LYS A 57 9.40 -23.96 15.28
C LYS A 57 9.69 -25.46 15.42
N ALA A 58 8.84 -26.20 16.14
CA ALA A 58 8.99 -27.64 16.33
C ALA A 58 8.85 -28.44 15.02
N GLU A 59 7.95 -28.04 14.13
CA GLU A 59 7.80 -28.67 12.80
C GLU A 59 8.97 -28.35 11.87
N LEU A 60 9.43 -27.10 11.86
CA LEU A 60 10.58 -26.68 11.05
C LEU A 60 11.86 -27.39 11.51
N GLN A 61 12.07 -27.52 12.82
CA GLN A 61 13.20 -28.26 13.38
C GLN A 61 13.16 -29.75 13.00
N ARG A 62 11.98 -30.38 13.03
CA ARG A 62 11.81 -31.78 12.58
C ARG A 62 12.15 -31.97 11.10
N ARG A 63 11.79 -31.03 10.24
CA ARG A 63 12.06 -31.11 8.79
C ARG A 63 13.51 -30.80 8.44
N MET A 64 14.11 -29.80 9.09
CA MET A 64 15.46 -29.34 8.76
C MET A 64 16.56 -30.10 9.48
N GLY A 65 16.25 -30.82 10.57
CA GLY A 65 17.23 -31.58 11.36
C GLY A 65 18.28 -30.71 12.06
N VAL A 66 18.13 -29.38 12.03
CA VAL A 66 19.00 -28.38 12.66
C VAL A 66 18.19 -27.46 13.56
N PRO A 67 18.80 -26.85 14.60
CA PRO A 67 18.14 -25.84 15.40
C PRO A 67 17.69 -24.65 14.53
N VAL A 68 16.38 -24.34 14.57
CA VAL A 68 15.76 -23.25 13.79
C VAL A 68 15.37 -22.10 14.71
N HIS A 69 15.74 -20.89 14.30
CA HIS A 69 15.27 -19.63 14.88
C HIS A 69 14.33 -18.95 13.89
N VAL A 70 13.09 -18.71 14.31
CA VAL A 70 12.08 -18.04 13.48
C VAL A 70 11.98 -16.57 13.92
N ASN A 71 12.19 -15.66 12.98
CA ASN A 71 12.01 -14.22 13.14
C ASN A 71 10.81 -13.78 12.28
N ILE A 72 9.96 -12.92 12.82
CA ILE A 72 8.78 -12.41 12.11
C ILE A 72 8.96 -10.90 11.97
N GLU A 73 9.05 -10.44 10.73
CA GLU A 73 9.12 -9.01 10.40
C GLU A 73 7.82 -8.57 9.73
N GLU A 74 7.34 -7.41 10.16
CA GLU A 74 6.12 -6.82 9.62
C GLU A 74 6.40 -6.00 8.36
N ILE A 75 5.60 -6.22 7.32
CA ILE A 75 5.58 -5.38 6.12
C ILE A 75 4.71 -4.16 6.42
N ARG A 76 5.34 -3.00 6.63
CA ARG A 76 4.64 -1.74 6.95
C ARG A 76 3.59 -1.30 5.92
N LYS A 77 3.84 -1.58 4.62
CA LYS A 77 2.96 -1.20 3.51
C LYS A 77 2.64 -2.42 2.64
N PRO A 78 1.63 -3.24 2.99
CA PRO A 78 1.34 -4.48 2.27
C PRO A 78 0.81 -4.24 0.86
N GLU A 79 0.10 -3.14 0.61
CA GLU A 79 -0.46 -2.79 -0.71
C GLU A 79 0.61 -2.28 -1.70
N THR A 80 1.88 -2.24 -1.31
CA THR A 80 3.01 -1.89 -2.20
C THR A 80 3.85 -3.13 -2.55
N ASP A 81 3.66 -4.24 -1.83
CA ASP A 81 4.34 -5.50 -2.09
C ASP A 81 3.62 -6.28 -3.19
N ALA A 82 4.33 -6.62 -4.26
CA ALA A 82 3.70 -7.19 -5.45
C ALA A 82 3.10 -8.58 -5.18
N GLN A 83 3.74 -9.39 -4.33
CA GLN A 83 3.26 -10.74 -4.00
C GLN A 83 1.98 -10.67 -3.17
N LEU A 84 1.93 -9.78 -2.17
CA LEU A 84 0.74 -9.61 -1.34
C LEU A 84 -0.47 -9.08 -2.13
N ILE A 85 -0.23 -8.17 -3.08
CA ILE A 85 -1.28 -7.70 -3.99
C ILE A 85 -1.80 -8.84 -4.85
N ALA A 86 -0.90 -9.67 -5.40
CA ALA A 86 -1.29 -10.83 -6.20
C ALA A 86 -2.15 -11.80 -5.39
N ASP A 87 -1.74 -12.14 -4.16
CA ASP A 87 -2.48 -13.04 -3.27
C ASP A 87 -3.83 -12.46 -2.83
N SER A 88 -3.91 -11.15 -2.64
CA SER A 88 -5.18 -10.47 -2.33
C SER A 88 -6.16 -10.54 -3.50
N ILE A 89 -5.67 -10.42 -4.73
CA ILE A 89 -6.51 -10.53 -5.94
C ILE A 89 -6.95 -11.97 -6.15
N THR A 90 -6.06 -12.97 -5.98
CA THR A 90 -6.44 -14.38 -6.14
C THR A 90 -7.49 -14.80 -5.13
N GLN A 91 -7.34 -14.43 -3.86
CA GLN A 91 -8.37 -14.67 -2.84
C GLN A 91 -9.73 -14.03 -3.19
N GLN A 92 -9.73 -12.84 -3.82
CA GLN A 92 -10.96 -12.20 -4.28
C GLN A 92 -11.59 -12.93 -5.47
N LEU A 93 -10.78 -13.44 -6.41
CA LEU A 93 -11.23 -14.23 -7.55
C LEU A 93 -11.81 -15.59 -7.11
N GLU A 94 -11.20 -16.24 -6.12
CA GLU A 94 -11.72 -17.48 -5.51
C GLU A 94 -13.09 -17.26 -4.84
N ARG A 95 -13.29 -16.10 -4.22
CA ARG A 95 -14.59 -15.66 -3.68
C ARG A 95 -15.59 -15.19 -4.75
N ARG A 96 -15.31 -15.42 -6.03
CA ARG A 96 -16.18 -15.09 -7.17
C ARG A 96 -16.46 -13.59 -7.32
N ILE A 97 -15.54 -12.74 -6.88
CA ILE A 97 -15.62 -11.30 -7.16
C ILE A 97 -15.22 -11.07 -8.62
N MET A 98 -15.92 -10.15 -9.29
CA MET A 98 -15.62 -9.79 -10.68
C MET A 98 -14.16 -9.31 -10.81
N PHE A 99 -13.39 -9.93 -11.72
CA PHE A 99 -11.96 -9.69 -11.88
C PHE A 99 -11.60 -8.21 -12.11
N ARG A 100 -12.40 -7.49 -12.91
CA ARG A 100 -12.23 -6.05 -13.15
C ARG A 100 -12.32 -5.21 -11.87
N ARG A 101 -13.24 -5.57 -10.98
CA ARG A 101 -13.44 -4.87 -9.70
C ARG A 101 -12.25 -5.11 -8.76
N ALA A 102 -11.82 -6.37 -8.63
CA ALA A 102 -10.67 -6.73 -7.81
C ALA A 102 -9.40 -5.99 -8.27
N MET A 103 -9.12 -5.98 -9.58
CA MET A 103 -7.96 -5.28 -10.14
C MET A 103 -8.02 -3.76 -9.97
N LYS A 104 -9.14 -3.11 -10.33
CA LYS A 104 -9.27 -1.66 -10.16
C LYS A 104 -9.10 -1.22 -8.71
N ARG A 105 -9.67 -1.98 -7.76
CA ARG A 105 -9.52 -1.71 -6.33
C ARG A 105 -8.07 -1.84 -5.87
N ALA A 106 -7.39 -2.91 -6.30
CA ALA A 106 -5.98 -3.14 -5.96
C ALA A 106 -5.07 -2.03 -6.51
N MET A 107 -5.27 -1.62 -7.77
CA MET A 107 -4.49 -0.53 -8.39
C MET A 107 -4.67 0.79 -7.64
N GLN A 108 -5.92 1.18 -7.36
CA GLN A 108 -6.22 2.41 -6.63
C GLN A 108 -5.60 2.42 -5.23
N ASN A 109 -5.66 1.29 -4.51
CA ASN A 109 -5.02 1.16 -3.20
C ASN A 109 -3.50 1.31 -3.26
N ALA A 110 -2.86 0.67 -4.23
CA ALA A 110 -1.40 0.72 -4.41
C ALA A 110 -0.94 2.14 -4.77
N MET A 111 -1.61 2.81 -5.71
CA MET A 111 -1.31 4.19 -6.08
C MET A 111 -1.50 5.15 -4.91
N ARG A 112 -2.59 4.99 -4.13
CA ARG A 112 -2.86 5.82 -2.94
C ARG A 112 -1.77 5.71 -1.86
N LEU A 113 -1.11 4.55 -1.75
CA LEU A 113 -0.07 4.29 -0.75
C LEU A 113 1.36 4.61 -1.22
N GLY A 114 1.47 5.19 -2.42
CA GLY A 114 2.71 5.79 -2.94
C GLY A 114 3.45 4.93 -3.96
N ALA A 115 2.81 3.93 -4.58
CA ALA A 115 3.39 3.30 -5.76
C ALA A 115 3.41 4.30 -6.93
N GLN A 116 4.54 4.39 -7.65
CA GLN A 116 4.68 5.29 -8.79
C GLN A 116 4.03 4.72 -10.07
N GLY A 117 3.83 3.41 -10.09
CA GLY A 117 3.00 2.76 -11.08
C GLY A 117 2.77 1.29 -10.75
N ILE A 118 1.70 0.76 -11.32
CA ILE A 118 1.29 -0.63 -11.16
C ILE A 118 0.79 -1.18 -12.49
N LYS A 119 1.17 -2.40 -12.79
CA LYS A 119 0.62 -3.18 -13.91
C LYS A 119 0.10 -4.49 -13.34
N ILE A 120 -1.13 -4.84 -13.66
CA ILE A 120 -1.74 -6.10 -13.26
C ILE A 120 -2.19 -6.81 -14.53
N MET A 121 -1.84 -8.09 -14.65
CA MET A 121 -2.25 -8.96 -15.75
C MET A 121 -2.93 -10.19 -15.17
N SER A 122 -4.10 -10.53 -15.71
CA SER A 122 -4.82 -11.74 -15.37
C SER A 122 -5.03 -12.56 -16.64
N ALA A 123 -4.62 -13.83 -16.59
CA ALA A 123 -4.72 -14.76 -17.70
C ALA A 123 -5.48 -16.01 -17.26
N GLY A 124 -6.44 -16.46 -18.06
CA GLY A 124 -7.20 -17.68 -17.82
C GLY A 124 -8.67 -17.55 -18.23
N ARG A 125 -9.52 -18.40 -17.66
CA ARG A 125 -10.97 -18.42 -17.91
C ARG A 125 -11.69 -17.34 -17.09
N LEU A 126 -11.44 -16.09 -17.45
CA LEU A 126 -11.98 -14.93 -16.74
C LEU A 126 -13.51 -14.93 -16.75
N ASN A 127 -14.12 -14.75 -15.57
CA ASN A 127 -15.58 -14.87 -15.36
C ASN A 127 -16.21 -16.20 -15.79
N GLY A 128 -15.42 -17.28 -15.87
CA GLY A 128 -15.94 -18.62 -16.21
C GLY A 128 -16.26 -18.80 -17.69
N ILE A 129 -15.82 -17.89 -18.56
CA ILE A 129 -15.94 -18.04 -20.01
C ILE A 129 -15.09 -19.23 -20.47
N GLU A 130 -15.57 -19.97 -21.48
CA GLU A 130 -14.92 -21.17 -22.00
C GLU A 130 -13.52 -20.88 -22.57
N ILE A 131 -13.38 -19.81 -23.35
CA ILE A 131 -12.13 -19.40 -23.96
C ILE A 131 -11.31 -18.57 -22.97
N ALA A 132 -10.07 -18.99 -22.74
CA ALA A 132 -9.13 -18.25 -21.92
C ALA A 132 -8.75 -16.91 -22.57
N ARG A 133 -8.71 -15.84 -21.77
CA ARG A 133 -8.34 -14.49 -22.20
C ARG A 133 -7.26 -13.93 -21.30
N THR A 134 -6.46 -13.03 -21.84
CA THR A 134 -5.47 -12.27 -21.07
C THR A 134 -5.88 -10.81 -21.07
N GLU A 135 -6.15 -10.28 -19.89
CA GLU A 135 -6.53 -8.88 -19.67
C GLU A 135 -5.47 -8.23 -18.80
N TRP A 136 -5.08 -7.01 -19.13
CA TRP A 136 -4.12 -6.26 -18.32
C TRP A 136 -4.58 -4.82 -18.14
N TYR A 137 -4.30 -4.30 -16.95
CA TYR A 137 -4.54 -2.91 -16.60
C TYR A 137 -3.23 -2.32 -16.10
N ARG A 138 -2.99 -1.06 -16.43
CA ARG A 138 -1.80 -0.32 -16.01
C ARG A 138 -2.20 1.08 -15.59
N GLU A 139 -1.61 1.52 -14.49
CA GLU A 139 -1.75 2.88 -13.96
C GLU A 139 -0.36 3.40 -13.58
N GLY A 140 -0.09 4.67 -13.86
CA GLY A 140 1.23 5.27 -13.63
C GLY A 140 2.34 4.74 -14.56
N ARG A 141 3.59 4.82 -14.08
CA ARG A 141 4.80 4.48 -14.86
C ARG A 141 5.31 3.10 -14.45
N VAL A 142 5.59 2.23 -15.42
CA VAL A 142 6.22 0.91 -15.18
C VAL A 142 7.30 0.65 -16.25
N PRO A 143 8.53 1.15 -16.06
CA PRO A 143 9.59 1.06 -17.05
C PRO A 143 10.33 -0.29 -16.98
N LEU A 144 9.83 -1.31 -17.68
CA LEU A 144 10.38 -2.68 -17.63
C LEU A 144 11.79 -2.83 -18.24
N HIS A 145 12.22 -1.91 -19.11
CA HIS A 145 13.53 -1.96 -19.74
C HIS A 145 14.62 -1.26 -18.93
N THR A 146 14.24 -0.53 -17.87
CA THR A 146 15.14 0.33 -17.11
C THR A 146 15.65 -0.44 -15.89
N LEU A 147 16.90 -0.91 -15.92
CA LEU A 147 17.48 -1.71 -14.83
C LEU A 147 17.61 -0.95 -13.49
N ARG A 148 17.67 0.39 -13.52
CA ARG A 148 17.69 1.21 -12.30
C ARG A 148 16.32 1.33 -11.61
N ALA A 149 15.24 0.91 -12.27
CA ALA A 149 13.90 1.00 -11.72
C ALA A 149 13.70 -0.11 -10.68
N ASP A 150 13.28 0.25 -9.47
CA ASP A 150 12.86 -0.71 -8.44
C ASP A 150 11.45 -1.20 -8.79
N ILE A 151 11.42 -2.38 -9.43
CA ILE A 151 10.20 -3.05 -9.86
C ILE A 151 10.08 -4.36 -9.11
N ASP A 152 9.04 -4.45 -8.31
CA ASP A 152 8.66 -5.66 -7.60
C ASP A 152 7.70 -6.49 -8.47
N TYR A 153 7.87 -7.81 -8.48
CA TYR A 153 7.06 -8.73 -9.26
C TYR A 153 6.45 -9.80 -8.37
N GLY A 154 5.13 -9.94 -8.47
CA GLY A 154 4.36 -10.94 -7.76
C GLY A 154 3.59 -11.83 -8.73
N PHE A 155 3.55 -13.12 -8.45
CA PHE A 155 2.75 -14.08 -9.18
C PHE A 155 1.96 -14.94 -8.21
N SER A 156 0.67 -15.08 -8.48
CA SER A 156 -0.23 -15.91 -7.69
C SER A 156 -1.26 -16.55 -8.62
N GLU A 157 -1.66 -17.77 -8.29
CA GLU A 157 -2.63 -18.56 -9.03
C GLU A 157 -3.91 -18.67 -8.20
N ALA A 158 -5.05 -18.34 -8.81
CA ALA A 158 -6.36 -18.53 -8.20
C ALA A 158 -6.96 -19.86 -8.66
N GLU A 159 -7.31 -20.72 -7.71
CA GLU A 159 -7.99 -21.98 -7.98
C GLU A 159 -9.50 -21.74 -8.01
N THR A 160 -10.07 -21.61 -9.21
CA THR A 160 -11.51 -21.43 -9.40
C THR A 160 -12.18 -22.72 -9.86
N THR A 161 -13.51 -22.81 -9.72
CA THR A 161 -14.29 -23.97 -10.19
C THR A 161 -14.09 -24.24 -11.69
N TYR A 162 -13.77 -23.22 -12.48
CA TYR A 162 -13.60 -23.34 -13.94
C TYR A 162 -12.15 -23.61 -14.36
N GLY A 163 -11.22 -23.68 -13.40
CA GLY A 163 -9.80 -23.89 -13.62
C GLY A 163 -8.94 -22.81 -12.96
N ILE A 164 -7.69 -22.72 -13.40
CA ILE A 164 -6.68 -21.84 -12.79
C ILE A 164 -6.66 -20.49 -13.51
N ILE A 165 -6.65 -19.41 -12.74
CA ILE A 165 -6.43 -18.04 -13.25
C ILE A 165 -5.10 -17.54 -12.70
N GLY A 166 -4.16 -17.22 -13.60
CA GLY A 166 -2.86 -16.66 -13.23
C GLY A 166 -2.94 -15.14 -13.11
N VAL A 167 -2.48 -14.59 -11.99
CA VAL A 167 -2.39 -13.15 -11.75
C VAL A 167 -0.93 -12.75 -11.61
N LYS A 168 -0.48 -11.85 -12.50
CA LYS A 168 0.87 -11.27 -12.51
C LYS A 168 0.76 -9.80 -12.16
N VAL A 169 1.56 -9.35 -11.19
CA VAL A 169 1.57 -7.97 -10.71
C VAL A 169 2.99 -7.42 -10.81
N TRP A 170 3.12 -6.22 -11.37
CA TRP A 170 4.35 -5.42 -11.33
C TRP A 170 4.06 -4.12 -10.57
N VAL A 171 4.86 -3.82 -9.56
CA VAL A 171 4.77 -2.57 -8.80
C VAL A 171 6.08 -1.81 -8.95
N TYR A 172 6.00 -0.59 -9.46
CA TYR A 172 7.14 0.31 -9.55
C TYR A 172 7.14 1.24 -8.33
N LYS A 173 8.17 1.11 -7.49
CA LYS A 173 8.32 1.84 -6.23
C LYS A 173 9.13 3.13 -6.40
N GLY A 174 9.91 3.23 -7.48
CA GLY A 174 10.75 4.37 -7.82
C GLY A 174 12.06 3.92 -8.48
N ASP A 175 12.92 4.87 -8.81
CA ASP A 175 14.27 4.54 -9.26
C ASP A 175 15.15 4.29 -8.02
N HIS A 176 15.85 3.17 -7.99
CA HIS A 176 16.96 3.00 -7.06
C HIS A 176 18.09 3.90 -7.54
N LEU A 177 18.22 5.07 -6.90
CA LEU A 177 19.41 5.89 -7.03
C LEU A 177 20.59 5.02 -6.58
N GLY A 178 21.58 4.86 -7.46
CA GLY A 178 22.70 3.94 -7.27
C GLY A 178 23.27 4.04 -5.86
N ARG A 179 23.47 2.87 -5.25
CA ARG A 179 24.09 2.64 -3.94
C ARG A 179 25.24 3.62 -3.67
N ASN A 180 24.94 4.68 -2.90
CA ASN A 180 25.83 5.31 -1.90
C ASN A 180 25.13 6.38 -1.06
N ASP A 181 23.98 6.93 -1.46
CA ASP A 181 23.20 7.78 -0.56
C ASP A 181 22.05 6.98 0.05
N ALA A 182 22.17 6.74 1.35
CA ALA A 182 21.08 6.22 2.17
C ALA A 182 19.81 7.06 1.94
N PRO A 183 18.61 6.46 1.98
CA PRO A 183 17.38 7.24 1.88
C PRO A 183 17.34 8.20 3.05
N VAL A 184 17.45 9.50 2.74
CA VAL A 184 17.19 10.57 3.71
C VAL A 184 15.73 10.38 4.10
N VAL A 185 15.52 9.89 5.32
CA VAL A 185 14.19 9.85 5.91
C VAL A 185 13.81 11.32 6.07
N GLU A 186 12.95 11.84 5.19
CA GLU A 186 12.33 13.14 5.41
C GLU A 186 11.44 13.01 6.65
N GLU A 187 12.03 13.30 7.81
CA GLU A 187 11.27 13.63 8.99
C GLU A 187 10.47 14.91 8.69
N PRO A 188 9.15 14.94 8.96
CA PRO A 188 8.37 16.15 8.74
C PRO A 188 8.89 17.27 9.63
N GLN A 189 9.55 18.26 9.04
CA GLN A 189 10.02 19.45 9.75
C GLN A 189 8.82 20.23 10.31
N ASP A 190 8.74 20.29 11.63
CA ASP A 190 7.80 21.10 12.39
C ASP A 190 8.05 22.61 12.13
N ASP A 191 7.23 23.19 11.25
CA ASP A 191 7.29 24.59 10.79
C ASP A 191 6.79 25.60 11.85
N ARG A 192 7.23 25.45 13.11
CA ARG A 192 6.76 26.27 14.25
C ARG A 192 7.80 27.21 14.85
N ARG A 193 8.97 27.40 14.22
CA ARG A 193 10.04 28.25 14.77
C ARG A 193 10.45 29.46 13.90
N ARG A 194 9.56 29.98 13.06
CA ARG A 194 9.71 31.36 12.55
C ARG A 194 8.98 32.35 13.44
N ARG A 195 9.62 32.75 14.56
CA ARG A 195 9.29 34.02 15.23
C ARG A 195 9.90 35.15 14.38
N PRO A 196 9.12 36.15 13.92
CA PRO A 196 9.69 37.33 13.27
C PRO A 196 10.49 38.15 14.29
N GLY A 197 11.74 38.44 13.95
CA GLY A 197 12.60 39.34 14.71
C GLY A 197 12.01 40.74 14.80
N ARG A 198 12.09 41.30 16.00
CA ARG A 198 11.77 42.68 16.38
C ARG A 198 12.59 43.68 15.53
N PRO A 199 12.00 44.70 14.90
CA PRO A 199 12.77 45.81 14.35
C PRO A 199 13.12 46.79 15.48
N GLU A 200 14.41 47.06 15.62
CA GLU A 200 15.01 48.02 16.53
C GLU A 200 14.76 49.45 16.02
N GLY A 201 14.40 50.34 16.93
CA GLY A 201 13.86 51.66 16.61
C GLY A 201 14.88 52.65 16.05
N ARG A 202 14.41 53.48 15.12
CA ARG A 202 14.91 54.85 14.93
C ARG A 202 13.79 55.83 15.26
N ARG A 203 14.01 56.61 16.32
CA ARG A 203 13.19 57.74 16.76
C ARG A 203 13.61 59.02 16.04
N ARG A 204 12.67 59.98 16.03
CA ARG A 204 12.73 61.46 15.79
C ARG A 204 12.24 61.87 14.39
N GLU A 205 11.39 62.88 14.20
CA GLU A 205 10.86 63.97 15.05
C GLU A 205 9.73 64.71 14.29
N GLY A 206 8.77 65.34 15.00
CA GLY A 206 7.85 66.43 14.54
C GLY A 206 6.77 66.05 13.49
N GLU A 207 5.53 66.54 13.43
CA GLU A 207 4.79 67.68 13.99
C GLU A 207 3.28 67.42 13.79
N GLY A 208 2.42 68.06 14.59
CA GLY A 208 1.08 68.47 14.15
C GLY A 208 -0.13 67.54 14.41
N ARG A 209 -0.80 67.74 15.54
CA ARG A 209 -2.28 67.59 15.71
C ARG A 209 -2.91 69.00 15.54
N PRO A 210 -4.25 69.22 15.40
CA PRO A 210 -5.40 68.33 15.63
C PRO A 210 -6.63 68.51 14.68
N GLY A 211 -7.71 67.73 14.92
CA GLY A 211 -9.10 68.07 14.57
C GLY A 211 -9.57 67.56 13.19
N GLY A 212 -10.78 67.09 12.96
CA GLY A 212 -12.00 67.02 13.75
C GLY A 212 -13.20 67.02 12.78
N ASN A 213 -14.17 66.15 13.05
CA ASN A 213 -15.60 66.31 12.76
C ASN A 213 -16.18 66.08 11.33
N ARG A 214 -17.10 65.10 11.31
CA ARG A 214 -18.53 65.18 10.91
C ARG A 214 -18.98 64.98 9.45
N ARG A 215 -19.98 64.08 9.38
CA ARG A 215 -21.24 64.11 8.60
C ARG A 215 -21.11 63.83 7.10
N GLY A 216 -22.00 63.06 6.46
CA GLY A 216 -23.23 62.40 6.88
C GLY A 216 -24.06 61.96 5.64
N GLY A 217 -25.26 61.41 5.90
CA GLY A 217 -26.35 61.19 4.93
C GLY A 217 -26.31 59.81 4.28
N ALA A 218 -27.22 58.84 4.47
CA ALA A 218 -28.69 58.80 4.56
C ALA A 218 -29.42 59.02 3.22
N GLY A 219 -30.28 58.06 2.86
CA GLY A 219 -31.26 58.12 1.76
C GLY A 219 -31.27 56.82 0.94
N ALA A 220 -32.03 55.76 1.25
CA ALA A 220 -33.49 55.58 1.27
C ALA A 220 -34.15 55.57 -0.13
N GLY A 221 -34.90 54.48 -0.42
CA GLY A 221 -35.83 54.36 -1.55
C GLY A 221 -36.04 52.91 -2.00
N ARG A 222 -36.72 52.05 -1.24
CA ARG A 222 -38.14 51.63 -1.40
C ARG A 222 -38.55 51.18 -2.82
N ARG A 223 -39.00 49.92 -2.93
CA ARG A 223 -40.41 49.56 -3.15
C ARG A 223 -40.68 48.04 -2.99
N ALA A 224 -41.67 47.72 -2.17
CA ALA A 224 -42.48 46.48 -2.17
C ALA A 224 -43.40 46.47 -3.43
N ALA A 225 -44.10 45.42 -3.85
CA ALA A 225 -44.85 44.36 -3.15
C ALA A 225 -45.34 43.28 -4.18
N PRO A 226 -46.15 42.26 -3.79
CA PRO A 226 -46.23 40.91 -4.40
C PRO A 226 -47.53 40.57 -5.19
N GLY A 227 -47.63 39.34 -5.71
CA GLY A 227 -48.85 38.60 -6.12
C GLY A 227 -48.45 37.26 -6.78
N ALA A 228 -48.78 36.07 -6.28
CA ALA A 228 -50.07 35.38 -6.08
C ALA A 228 -50.49 34.49 -7.28
N ASP A 229 -51.03 33.31 -6.93
CA ASP A 229 -51.72 32.28 -7.74
C ASP A 229 -50.85 31.36 -8.62
N GLY A 230 -50.88 30.03 -8.52
CA GLY A 230 -51.91 29.12 -8.04
C GLY A 230 -52.46 28.33 -9.24
N LYS A 231 -52.02 27.07 -9.43
CA LYS A 231 -52.83 26.03 -10.09
C LYS A 231 -52.30 24.62 -9.85
N SER A 232 -53.21 23.86 -9.28
CA SER A 232 -53.28 22.43 -9.01
C SER A 232 -53.80 21.64 -10.23
N GLY A 233 -53.64 20.32 -10.17
CA GLY A 233 -54.27 19.31 -11.05
C GLY A 233 -53.32 18.83 -12.14
N GLU A 234 -53.07 17.54 -12.35
CA GLU A 234 -53.74 16.30 -11.94
C GLU A 234 -52.72 15.16 -12.05
#